data_AF-A0A1W9WI64-F1
#
_entry.id   AF-A0A1W9WI64-F1
#
_cell.length_a   1.000
_cell.length_b   1.000
_cell.length_c   1.000
_cell.angle_alpha   90.00
_cell.angle_beta   90.00
_cell.angle_gamma   90.00
#
_symmetry.space_group_name_H-M   'P 1'
#
loop_
_entity.id
_entity.type
_entity.pdbx_description
1 polymer ?
#
loop_
_entity_poly.entity_id
_entity_poly.type
_entity_poly.pdbx_seq_one_letter_code
_entity_poly.pdbx_strand_id
1 'polypeptide(L)'
;MNLHVSTTLEITADLAKRKLLRFFLDEVSLFLQPEYPLLITTDNSHAVWRFPIAFLMGRHGKLEKIGEVDVDAYSGELLITNKILKEIQEHAQQLAKRATFSTRE
;
A
#
# COMPACT_ATOMS: atom_id res chain seq x y z
N MET A 1 7.68 29.97 -16.45
CA MET A 1 8.24 28.63 -16.72
C MET A 1 7.07 27.67 -16.79
N ASN A 2 6.85 27.02 -17.93
CA ASN A 2 5.75 26.06 -18.12
C ASN A 2 6.36 24.67 -18.15
N LEU A 3 5.82 23.76 -17.32
CA LEU A 3 6.30 22.39 -17.22
C LEU A 3 5.19 21.47 -17.74
N HIS A 4 5.51 20.69 -18.77
CA HIS A 4 4.61 19.72 -19.37
C HIS A 4 5.14 18.31 -19.10
N VAL A 5 4.29 17.47 -18.52
CA VAL A 5 4.57 16.05 -18.26
C VAL A 5 3.56 15.24 -19.03
N SER A 6 4.01 14.24 -19.78
CA SER A 6 3.16 13.30 -20.49
C SER A 6 3.59 11.88 -20.14
N THR A 7 2.64 11.04 -19.77
CA THR A 7 2.85 9.63 -19.41
C THR A 7 1.61 8.84 -19.82
N THR A 8 1.79 7.55 -20.11
CA THR A 8 0.72 6.64 -20.50
C THR A 8 0.26 5.85 -19.29
N LEU A 9 -1.05 5.86 -19.03
CA LEU A 9 -1.68 5.09 -17.97
C LEU A 9 -2.61 4.07 -18.62
N GLU A 10 -2.33 2.79 -18.42
CA GLU A 10 -3.20 1.69 -18.88
C GLU A 10 -4.00 1.09 -17.71
N ILE A 11 -3.51 1.30 -16.49
CA ILE A 11 -4.11 0.77 -15.27
C ILE A 11 -4.72 1.92 -14.48
N THR A 12 -6.01 1.79 -14.19
CA THR A 12 -6.70 2.73 -13.30
C THR A 12 -6.33 2.49 -11.84
N ALA A 13 -6.45 3.52 -11.00
CA ALA A 13 -6.28 3.40 -9.55
C ALA A 13 -7.13 2.26 -8.96
N ASP A 14 -8.39 2.09 -9.40
CA ASP A 14 -9.27 1.02 -8.92
C ASP A 14 -8.83 -0.37 -9.35
N LEU A 15 -8.28 -0.52 -10.56
CA LEU A 15 -7.73 -1.80 -11.01
C LEU A 15 -6.45 -2.15 -10.26
N ALA A 16 -5.55 -1.17 -10.07
CA ALA A 16 -4.35 -1.31 -9.25
C ALA A 16 -4.69 -1.71 -7.81
N LYS A 17 -5.68 -1.04 -7.19
CA LYS A 17 -6.16 -1.36 -5.84
C LYS A 17 -6.69 -2.79 -5.74
N ARG A 18 -7.45 -3.26 -6.72
CA ARG A 18 -7.97 -4.64 -6.76
C ARG A 18 -6.85 -5.68 -6.85
N LYS A 19 -5.83 -5.43 -7.69
CA LYS A 19 -4.64 -6.30 -7.79
C LYS A 19 -3.89 -6.36 -6.46
N LEU A 20 -3.66 -5.21 -5.83
CA LEU A 20 -2.96 -5.12 -4.55
C LEU A 20 -3.74 -5.78 -3.40
N LEU A 21 -5.05 -5.54 -3.32
CA LEU A 21 -5.92 -6.23 -2.37
C LEU A 21 -5.85 -7.75 -2.56
N ARG A 22 -5.93 -8.24 -3.80
CA ARG A 22 -5.85 -9.68 -4.07
C ARG A 22 -4.53 -10.27 -3.58
N PHE A 23 -3.42 -9.60 -3.82
CA PHE A 23 -2.12 -10.02 -3.31
C PHE A 23 -2.08 -10.08 -1.78
N PHE A 24 -2.60 -9.07 -1.08
CA PHE A 24 -2.63 -9.11 0.39
C PHE A 24 -3.47 -10.25 0.95
N LEU A 25 -4.62 -10.53 0.32
CA LEU A 25 -5.48 -11.64 0.72
C LEU A 25 -4.77 -12.99 0.55
N ASP A 26 -4.04 -13.17 -0.55
CA ASP A 26 -3.41 -14.44 -0.90
C ASP A 26 -2.09 -14.67 -0.15
N GLU A 27 -1.28 -13.61 0.06
CA GLU A 27 0.14 -13.76 0.44
C GLU A 27 0.53 -13.10 1.78
N VAL A 28 -0.31 -12.23 2.36
CA VAL A 28 0.11 -11.39 3.51
C VAL A 28 -0.87 -11.44 4.69
N SER A 29 -2.04 -10.81 4.58
CA SER A 29 -3.03 -10.70 5.65
C SER A 29 -4.34 -10.03 5.18
N LEU A 30 -5.47 -10.46 5.75
CA LEU A 30 -6.79 -9.85 5.56
C LEU A 30 -6.94 -8.48 6.23
N PHE A 31 -6.03 -8.11 7.14
CA PHE A 31 -6.10 -6.86 7.90
C PHE A 31 -5.36 -5.70 7.22
N LEU A 32 -4.86 -5.90 6.00
CA LEU A 32 -4.20 -4.85 5.23
C LEU A 32 -5.15 -4.20 4.25
N GLN A 33 -5.23 -2.87 4.31
CA GLN A 33 -6.10 -2.10 3.44
C GLN A 33 -5.30 -1.03 2.70
N PRO A 34 -5.25 -1.09 1.35
CA PRO A 34 -4.77 0.01 0.55
C PRO A 34 -5.73 1.20 0.66
N GLU A 35 -5.19 2.36 0.99
CA GLU A 35 -5.93 3.61 1.05
C GLU A 35 -6.07 4.25 -0.34
N TYR A 36 -6.27 5.57 -0.41
CA TYR A 36 -6.36 6.29 -1.68
C TYR A 36 -4.95 6.51 -2.25
N PRO A 37 -4.71 6.19 -3.53
CA PRO A 37 -3.37 6.31 -4.09
C PRO A 37 -3.04 7.73 -4.55
N LEU A 38 -1.75 8.01 -4.61
CA LEU A 38 -1.21 9.13 -5.38
C LEU A 38 -0.65 8.60 -6.71
N LEU A 39 -0.82 9.36 -7.79
CA LEU A 39 -0.11 9.11 -9.04
C LEU A 39 1.26 9.80 -8.98
N ILE A 40 2.33 9.03 -9.06
CA ILE A 40 3.71 9.53 -8.98
C ILE A 40 4.41 9.25 -10.30
N THR A 41 4.95 10.29 -10.93
CA THR A 41 5.84 10.16 -12.08
C THR A 41 7.28 10.09 -11.60
N THR A 42 8.03 9.10 -12.07
CA THR A 42 9.46 8.93 -11.78
C THR A 42 10.32 9.48 -12.91
N ASP A 43 11.64 9.52 -12.72
CA ASP A 43 12.61 10.22 -13.57
C ASP A 43 12.68 9.73 -15.03
N ASN A 44 11.95 8.66 -15.39
CA ASN A 44 11.91 8.05 -16.73
C ASN A 44 10.52 8.06 -17.39
N SER A 45 9.61 8.98 -17.00
CA SER A 45 8.22 9.02 -17.48
C SER A 45 7.38 7.78 -17.13
N HIS A 46 7.89 6.91 -16.26
CA HIS A 46 7.11 5.86 -15.65
C HIS A 46 6.20 6.44 -14.57
N ALA A 47 4.95 6.02 -14.54
CA ALA A 47 3.98 6.42 -13.55
C ALA A 47 3.62 5.24 -12.66
N VAL A 48 3.51 5.48 -11.36
CA VAL A 48 3.09 4.48 -10.38
C VAL A 48 1.92 4.99 -9.56
N TRP A 49 1.00 4.08 -9.24
CA TRP A 49 0.01 4.29 -8.20
C TRP A 49 0.63 3.90 -6.86
N ARG A 50 0.94 4.91 -6.04
CA ARG A 50 1.44 4.70 -4.68
C ARG A 50 0.30 4.63 -3.70
N PHE A 51 0.10 3.46 -3.10
CA PHE A 51 -0.91 3.21 -2.09
C PHE A 51 -0.30 3.27 -0.69
N PRO A 52 -0.76 4.16 0.19
CA PRO A 52 -0.58 4.00 1.62
C PRO A 52 -1.27 2.70 2.06
N ILE A 53 -0.58 1.90 2.89
CA ILE A 53 -1.12 0.66 3.44
C ILE A 53 -1.46 0.90 4.88
N ALA A 54 -2.74 0.72 5.22
CA ALA A 54 -3.23 0.77 6.58
C ALA A 54 -3.43 -0.64 7.15
N PHE A 55 -3.17 -0.78 8.44
CA PHE A 55 -3.49 -1.98 9.22
C PHE A 55 -4.79 -1.78 9.98
N LEU A 56 -5.74 -2.69 9.80
CA LEU A 56 -6.99 -2.78 10.57
C LEU A 56 -6.72 -3.48 11.90
N MET A 57 -6.67 -2.71 13.00
CA MET A 57 -6.79 -3.30 14.33
C MET A 57 -8.25 -3.62 14.66
N GLY A 58 -8.52 -4.87 15.03
CA GLY A 58 -9.84 -5.35 15.45
C GLY A 58 -10.48 -4.55 16.59
N ARG A 59 -11.79 -4.77 16.83
CA ARG A 59 -12.74 -4.09 17.76
C ARG A 59 -12.79 -2.54 17.78
N HIS A 60 -11.70 -1.83 17.53
CA HIS A 60 -11.63 -0.38 17.54
C HIS A 60 -11.57 0.24 16.13
N GLY A 61 -11.40 -0.57 15.08
CA GLY A 61 -11.45 -0.11 13.68
C GLY A 61 -10.36 0.92 13.35
N LYS A 62 -9.32 1.03 14.17
CA LYS A 62 -8.28 2.03 13.99
C LYS A 62 -7.37 1.59 12.84
N LEU A 63 -7.37 2.40 11.79
CA LEU A 63 -6.46 2.30 10.66
C LEU A 63 -5.17 3.03 11.01
N GLU A 64 -4.06 2.32 11.08
CA GLU A 64 -2.73 2.94 11.17
C GLU A 64 -1.92 2.64 9.92
N LYS A 65 -1.28 3.67 9.35
CA LYS A 65 -0.42 3.53 8.19
C LYS A 65 0.86 2.78 8.57
N ILE A 66 1.12 1.68 7.89
CA ILE A 66 2.26 0.80 8.15
C ILE A 66 3.26 0.74 6.99
N GLY A 67 2.95 1.36 5.85
CA GLY A 67 3.85 1.37 4.70
C GLY A 67 3.20 1.96 3.46
N GLU A 68 3.89 1.80 2.35
CA GLU A 68 3.45 2.19 1.03
C GLU A 68 3.79 1.09 0.03
N VAL A 69 2.93 0.87 -0.95
CA VAL A 69 3.18 -0.06 -2.06
C VAL A 69 2.89 0.64 -3.37
N ASP A 70 3.83 0.53 -4.30
CA ASP A 70 3.69 1.06 -5.64
C ASP A 70 3.15 -0.02 -6.58
N VAL A 71 2.25 0.38 -7.47
CA VAL A 71 1.76 -0.44 -8.58
C VAL A 71 2.07 0.31 -9.87
N ASP A 72 2.77 -0.33 -10.80
CA ASP A 72 3.09 0.28 -12.09
C ASP A 72 1.79 0.65 -12.83
N ALA A 73 1.65 1.91 -13.25
CA ALA A 73 0.41 2.42 -13.84
C ALA A 73 0.22 2.00 -15.31
N TYR A 74 1.21 1.35 -15.92
CA TYR A 74 1.16 0.82 -17.27
C TYR A 74 0.92 -0.71 -17.29
N SER A 75 1.75 -1.48 -16.59
CA SER A 75 1.63 -2.95 -16.55
C SER A 75 0.67 -3.43 -15.45
N GLY A 76 0.53 -2.65 -14.37
CA GLY A 76 -0.15 -3.06 -13.16
C GLY A 76 0.61 -4.12 -12.39
N GLU A 77 1.92 -4.20 -12.60
CA GLU A 77 2.85 -4.96 -11.78
C GLU A 77 2.88 -4.38 -10.36
N LEU A 78 2.82 -5.25 -9.36
CA LEU A 78 2.98 -4.85 -7.97
C LEU A 78 4.48 -4.74 -7.68
N LEU A 79 4.96 -3.54 -7.40
CA LEU A 79 6.38 -3.27 -7.12
C LEU A 79 6.70 -3.60 -5.66
N ILE A 80 6.46 -4.86 -5.29
CA ILE A 80 6.61 -5.37 -3.94
C ILE A 80 7.93 -6.13 -3.86
N THR A 81 8.81 -5.70 -2.96
CA THR A 81 10.07 -6.39 -2.66
C THR A 81 9.97 -7.09 -1.31
N ASN A 82 10.81 -8.10 -1.10
CA ASN A 82 10.94 -8.76 0.22
C ASN A 82 11.25 -7.76 1.34
N LYS A 83 11.95 -6.66 1.03
CA LYS A 83 12.22 -5.58 1.98
C LYS A 83 10.92 -4.89 2.41
N ILE A 84 10.07 -4.51 1.45
CA ILE A 84 8.77 -3.87 1.71
C ILE A 84 7.87 -4.80 2.54
N LEU A 85 7.82 -6.08 2.20
CA LEU A 85 7.05 -7.07 2.97
C LEU A 85 7.53 -7.19 4.41
N LYS A 86 8.85 -7.23 4.62
CA LYS A 86 9.45 -7.29 5.96
C LYS A 86 9.14 -6.04 6.78
N GLU A 87 9.20 -4.86 6.19
CA GLU A 87 8.85 -3.59 6.86
C GLU A 87 7.37 -3.55 7.27
N ILE A 88 6.47 -3.93 6.36
CA ILE A 88 5.03 -4.07 6.63
C ILE A 88 4.78 -5.05 7.77
N GLN A 89 5.46 -6.20 7.76
CA GLN A 89 5.33 -7.23 8.79
C GLN A 89 5.85 -6.75 10.15
N GLU A 90 7.02 -6.10 10.19
CA GLU A 90 7.62 -5.56 11.42
C GLU A 90 6.73 -4.48 12.05
N HIS A 91 6.21 -3.56 11.24
CA HIS A 91 5.28 -2.53 11.71
C HIS A 91 3.98 -3.15 12.23
N ALA A 92 3.37 -4.09 11.51
CA ALA A 92 2.17 -4.79 11.95
C ALA A 92 2.39 -5.53 13.28
N GLN A 93 3.55 -6.19 13.47
CA GLN A 93 3.89 -6.86 14.72
C GLN A 93 4.07 -5.89 15.90
N GLN A 94 4.74 -4.76 15.68
CA GLN A 94 4.90 -3.73 16.72
C GLN A 94 3.54 -3.17 17.14
N LEU A 95 2.66 -2.93 16.16
CA LEU A 95 1.29 -2.48 16.38
C LEU A 95 0.47 -3.49 17.17
N ALA A 96 0.48 -4.78 16.78
CA ALA A 96 -0.23 -5.84 17.50
C ALA A 96 0.23 -5.96 18.97
N LYS A 97 1.54 -5.84 19.22
CA LYS A 97 2.09 -5.83 20.59
C LYS A 97 1.51 -4.67 21.41
N ARG A 98 1.50 -3.44 20.88
CA ARG A 98 0.95 -2.26 21.56
C ARG A 98 -0.53 -2.40 21.89
N ALA A 99 -1.35 -2.91 20.95
CA ALA A 99 -2.77 -3.13 21.16
C ALA A 99 -3.04 -4.09 22.34
N THR A 100 -2.21 -5.13 22.48
CA THR A 100 -2.32 -6.11 23.56
C THR A 100 -2.00 -5.49 24.93
N PHE A 101 -1.06 -4.55 25.01
CA PHE A 101 -0.73 -3.84 26.26
C PHE A 101 -1.79 -2.82 26.69
N SER A 102 -2.56 -2.25 25.74
CA SER A 102 -3.67 -1.33 26.04
C SER A 102 -4.92 -2.01 26.59
N THR A 103 -4.96 -3.35 26.66
CA THR A 103 -6.12 -4.13 27.15
C THR A 103 -6.05 -4.44 28.66
N ARG A 104 -5.06 -3.90 29.39
CA ARG A 104 -4.96 -3.98 30.85
C ARG A 104 -5.21 -2.60 31.47
N GLU A 105 -6.48 -2.25 31.65
CA GLU A 105 -6.96 -1.29 32.66
C GLU A 105 -8.21 -1.86 33.33
#